data_AF-T1X4T1-F1
#
_entry.id   AF-T1X4T1-F1
#
_cell.length_a   1.000
_cell.length_b   1.000
_cell.length_c   1.000
_cell.angle_alpha   90.00
_cell.angle_beta   90.00
_cell.angle_gamma   90.00
#
_symmetry.space_group_name_H-M   'P 1'
#
loop_
_entity.id
_entity.type
_entity.pdbx_description
1 polymer ?
#
loop_
_entity_poly.entity_id
_entity_poly.type
_entity_poly.pdbx_seq_one_letter_code
_entity_poly.pdbx_strand_id
1 'polypeptide(L)'
;MPSSSFSASPVFNSIAAILVNQFDVARDIIAPDAALSELGLDSLALMEFVFAVEDAFHLRLPEDRLDPREAGITLGRLCEAIETQIDCKLDSPMAAQA
;
A
#
# COMPACT_ATOMS: atom_id res chain seq x y z
N MET A 1 -10.69 3.61 -19.93
CA MET A 1 -9.75 2.60 -19.40
C MET A 1 -8.52 3.36 -18.94
N PRO A 2 -8.14 3.37 -17.66
CA PRO A 2 -6.87 3.94 -17.26
C PRO A 2 -5.73 2.98 -17.61
N SER A 3 -4.70 3.56 -18.22
CA SER A 3 -3.53 2.92 -18.79
C SER A 3 -2.50 2.56 -17.71
N SER A 4 -2.15 1.28 -17.66
CA SER A 4 -0.81 0.71 -17.50
C SER A 4 0.35 1.66 -17.12
N SER A 5 0.66 1.83 -15.82
CA SER A 5 2.02 2.17 -15.32
C SER A 5 2.23 1.88 -13.83
N PHE A 6 1.79 0.72 -13.32
CA PHE A 6 2.01 0.33 -11.92
C PHE A 6 3.47 0.00 -11.55
N SER A 7 4.37 -0.18 -12.53
CA SER A 7 5.72 -0.69 -12.26
C SER A 7 6.69 0.34 -11.65
N ALA A 8 6.31 1.62 -11.57
CA ALA A 8 7.16 2.69 -11.04
C ALA A 8 6.38 3.73 -10.21
N SER A 9 5.21 3.38 -9.70
CA SER A 9 4.42 4.34 -8.96
C SER A 9 5.00 4.62 -7.56
N PRO A 10 5.00 5.90 -7.13
CA PRO A 10 5.56 6.30 -5.84
C PRO A 10 4.84 5.63 -4.67
N VAL A 11 3.56 5.28 -4.85
CA VAL A 11 2.74 4.56 -3.88
C VAL A 11 3.31 3.18 -3.59
N PHE A 12 3.62 2.41 -4.65
CA PHE A 12 4.22 1.09 -4.50
C PHE A 12 5.58 1.17 -3.78
N ASN A 13 6.42 2.16 -4.12
CA ASN A 13 7.71 2.33 -3.47
C ASN A 13 7.59 2.68 -1.99
N SER A 14 6.65 3.56 -1.62
CA SER A 14 6.38 3.89 -0.20
C SER A 14 5.86 2.69 0.58
N ILE A 15 4.91 1.93 0.00
CA ILE A 15 4.38 0.71 0.62
C ILE A 15 5.48 -0.34 0.76
N ALA A 16 6.28 -0.55 -0.29
CA ALA A 16 7.42 -1.46 -0.25
C ALA A 16 8.44 -1.03 0.82
N ALA A 17 8.71 0.26 0.98
CA ALA A 17 9.61 0.76 2.02
C ALA A 17 9.06 0.52 3.43
N ILE A 18 7.75 0.70 3.65
CA ILE A 18 7.09 0.37 4.93
C ILE A 18 7.22 -1.13 5.20
N LEU A 19 6.91 -1.98 4.21
CA LEU A 19 7.03 -3.43 4.32
C LEU A 19 8.46 -3.90 4.61
N VAL A 20 9.46 -3.33 3.95
CA VAL A 20 10.86 -3.67 4.20
C VAL A 20 11.32 -3.19 5.59
N ASN A 21 10.97 -1.96 5.99
CA ASN A 21 11.52 -1.34 7.19
C ASN A 21 10.77 -1.72 8.47
N GLN A 22 9.45 -1.89 8.41
CA GLN A 22 8.61 -2.22 9.57
C GLN A 22 8.32 -3.72 9.67
N PHE A 23 8.26 -4.43 8.54
CA PHE A 23 7.81 -5.83 8.49
C PHE A 23 8.91 -6.80 8.01
N ASP A 24 10.13 -6.31 7.76
CA ASP A 24 11.28 -7.10 7.27
C ASP A 24 10.99 -7.89 5.98
N VAL A 25 10.03 -7.42 5.17
CA VAL A 25 9.64 -8.08 3.93
C VAL A 25 10.64 -7.72 2.84
N ALA A 26 11.24 -8.72 2.18
CA ALA A 26 12.19 -8.45 1.11
C ALA A 26 11.50 -7.82 -0.10
N ARG A 27 11.97 -6.63 -0.55
CA ARG A 27 11.48 -5.95 -1.76
C ARG A 27 11.39 -6.87 -2.99
N ASP A 28 12.28 -7.86 -3.09
CA ASP A 28 12.34 -8.79 -4.21
C ASP A 28 11.10 -9.70 -4.30
N ILE A 29 10.45 -9.98 -3.17
CA ILE A 29 9.21 -10.79 -3.11
C ILE A 29 7.94 -9.92 -3.13
N ILE A 30 8.09 -8.60 -3.04
CA ILE A 30 6.96 -7.66 -3.08
C ILE A 30 6.49 -7.53 -4.53
N ALA A 31 5.37 -8.17 -4.84
CA ALA A 31 4.72 -8.10 -6.14
C ALA A 31 3.32 -7.47 -6.03
N PRO A 32 2.81 -6.78 -7.06
CA PRO A 32 1.44 -6.27 -7.06
C PRO A 32 0.39 -7.39 -7.01
N ASP A 33 0.74 -8.60 -7.44
CA ASP A 33 -0.13 -9.77 -7.35
C ASP A 33 -0.01 -10.51 -5.99
N ALA A 34 0.99 -10.15 -5.17
CA ALA A 34 1.22 -10.82 -3.89
C ALA A 34 0.11 -10.49 -2.89
N ALA A 35 -0.41 -11.52 -2.24
CA ALA A 35 -1.34 -11.35 -1.13
C ALA A 35 -0.60 -10.88 0.13
N LEU A 36 -1.24 -10.02 0.92
CA LEU A 36 -0.69 -9.57 2.21
C LEU A 36 -0.38 -10.76 3.14
N SER A 37 -1.24 -11.79 3.11
CA SER A 37 -1.04 -13.01 3.88
C SER A 37 0.14 -13.86 3.38
N GLU A 38 0.53 -13.77 2.10
CA GLU A 38 1.71 -14.45 1.55
C GLU A 38 3.01 -13.70 1.83
N LEU A 39 2.92 -12.39 2.01
CA LEU A 39 4.04 -11.53 2.40
C LEU A 39 4.43 -11.68 3.89
N GLY A 40 3.72 -12.53 4.64
CA GLY A 40 3.95 -12.74 6.07
C GLY A 40 3.32 -11.68 6.96
N LEU A 41 2.30 -10.95 6.47
CA LEU A 41 1.54 -10.04 7.32
C LEU A 41 0.52 -10.82 8.14
N ASP A 42 0.91 -11.14 9.36
CA ASP A 42 0.02 -11.67 10.41
C ASP A 42 -1.06 -10.64 10.81
N SER A 43 -2.09 -11.06 11.55
CA SER A 43 -3.22 -10.19 11.94
C SER A 43 -2.80 -8.90 12.66
N LEU A 44 -1.76 -8.95 13.49
CA LEU A 44 -1.19 -7.77 14.15
C LEU A 44 -0.43 -6.89 13.15
N ALA A 45 0.37 -7.52 12.30
CA ALA A 45 1.16 -6.82 11.30
C ALA A 45 0.29 -6.11 10.26
N LEU A 46 -0.81 -6.74 9.84
CA LEU A 46 -1.84 -6.13 9.02
C LEU A 46 -2.40 -4.86 9.66
N MET A 47 -2.77 -4.92 10.94
CA MET A 47 -3.30 -3.76 11.66
C MET A 47 -2.29 -2.61 11.71
N GLU A 48 -1.02 -2.89 12.03
CA GLU A 48 0.03 -1.86 12.04
C GLU A 48 0.35 -1.33 10.64
N PHE A 49 0.30 -2.20 9.63
CA PHE A 49 0.56 -1.84 8.23
C PHE A 49 -0.50 -0.87 7.72
N VAL A 50 -1.78 -1.16 7.98
CA VAL A 50 -2.89 -0.27 7.63
C VAL A 50 -2.70 1.09 8.27
N PHE A 51 -2.41 1.12 9.57
CA PHE A 51 -2.24 2.37 10.29
C PHE A 51 -1.07 3.20 9.74
N ALA A 52 0.07 2.55 9.44
CA ALA A 52 1.24 3.20 8.87
C ALA A 52 0.98 3.74 7.46
N VAL A 53 0.24 3.01 6.63
CA VAL A 53 -0.14 3.45 5.28
C VAL A 53 -1.15 4.60 5.34
N GLU A 54 -2.19 4.48 6.18
CA GLU A 54 -3.17 5.55 6.42
C GLU A 54 -2.49 6.85 6.86
N ASP A 55 -1.55 6.77 7.80
CA ASP A 55 -0.80 7.92 8.32
C ASP A 55 0.15 8.52 7.26
N ALA A 56 0.95 7.68 6.59
CA ALA A 56 1.93 8.11 5.60
C ALA A 56 1.29 8.86 4.42
N PHE A 57 0.07 8.48 4.03
CA PHE A 57 -0.65 9.11 2.93
C PHE A 57 -1.82 10.00 3.37
N HIS A 58 -2.03 10.17 4.69
CA HIS A 58 -3.16 10.92 5.26
C HIS A 58 -4.51 10.51 4.65
N LEU A 59 -4.72 9.20 4.51
CA LEU A 59 -5.93 8.61 3.95
C LEU A 59 -6.60 7.66 4.96
N ARG A 60 -7.86 7.34 4.70
CA ARG A 60 -8.64 6.42 5.54
C ARG A 60 -8.85 5.12 4.79
N LEU A 61 -8.17 4.07 5.21
CA LEU A 61 -8.29 2.72 4.69
C LEU A 61 -9.10 1.90 5.70
N PRO A 62 -10.31 1.43 5.38
CA PRO A 62 -11.09 0.63 6.31
C PRO A 62 -10.37 -0.72 6.54
N GLU A 63 -10.01 -1.03 7.78
CA GLU A 63 -9.50 -2.35 8.18
C GLU A 63 -10.49 -3.49 7.84
N ASP A 64 -11.79 -3.17 7.81
CA ASP A 64 -12.91 -4.05 7.41
C ASP A 64 -12.81 -4.49 5.92
N ARG A 65 -12.08 -3.74 5.09
CA ARG A 65 -11.77 -4.16 3.72
C ARG A 65 -10.64 -5.20 3.70
N LEU A 66 -9.78 -5.18 4.70
CA LEU A 66 -8.61 -6.03 4.85
C LEU A 66 -8.87 -7.23 5.76
N ASP A 67 -10.14 -7.59 5.91
CA ASP A 67 -10.57 -8.73 6.68
C ASP A 67 -9.78 -9.98 6.26
N PRO A 68 -9.17 -10.73 7.21
CA PRO A 68 -8.46 -11.97 6.89
C PRO A 68 -9.39 -13.05 6.31
N ARG A 69 -10.72 -12.86 6.39
CA ARG A 69 -11.74 -13.66 5.71
C ARG A 69 -11.89 -13.31 4.23
N GLU A 70 -11.65 -12.06 3.85
CA GLU A 70 -11.51 -11.59 2.47
C GLU A 70 -10.05 -11.80 2.04
N ALA A 71 -9.64 -13.06 1.91
CA ALA A 71 -8.27 -13.49 1.55
C ALA A 71 -7.78 -13.03 0.15
N GLY A 72 -8.46 -12.07 -0.48
CA GLY A 72 -8.20 -11.59 -1.84
C GLY A 72 -7.61 -10.18 -1.92
N ILE A 73 -7.28 -9.50 -0.80
CA ILE A 73 -6.55 -8.23 -0.92
C ILE A 73 -5.08 -8.50 -1.25
N THR A 74 -4.74 -8.19 -2.50
CA THR A 74 -3.37 -8.12 -2.99
C THR A 74 -2.79 -6.72 -2.80
N LEU A 75 -1.47 -6.66 -2.76
CA LEU A 75 -0.74 -5.41 -2.65
C LEU A 75 -1.07 -4.44 -3.80
N GLY A 76 -1.30 -4.96 -5.01
CA GLY A 76 -1.65 -4.19 -6.19
C GLY A 76 -3.03 -3.55 -6.09
N ARG A 77 -4.02 -4.27 -5.53
CA ARG A 77 -5.36 -3.71 -5.24
C ARG A 77 -5.27 -2.53 -4.27
N LEU A 78 -4.43 -2.66 -3.25
CA LEU A 78 -4.23 -1.63 -2.25
C LEU A 78 -3.46 -0.42 -2.83
N CYS A 79 -2.38 -0.67 -3.59
CA CYS A 79 -1.66 0.36 -4.33
C CYS A 79 -2.60 1.13 -5.27
N GLU A 80 -3.43 0.45 -6.05
CA GLU A 80 -4.36 1.06 -6.99
C GLU A 80 -5.41 1.95 -6.30
N ALA A 81 -5.96 1.50 -5.17
CA ALA A 81 -6.92 2.27 -4.40
C ALA A 81 -6.29 3.57 -3.87
N ILE A 82 -5.07 3.48 -3.35
CA ILE A 82 -4.33 4.62 -2.80
C ILE A 82 -3.89 5.56 -3.94
N GLU A 83 -3.35 5.02 -5.02
CA GLU A 83 -2.89 5.78 -6.19
C GLU A 83 -4.04 6.55 -6.84
N THR A 84 -5.23 5.95 -6.96
CA THR A 84 -6.43 6.67 -7.43
C THR A 84 -6.79 7.86 -6.53
N GLN A 85 -6.60 7.73 -5.22
CA GLN A 85 -6.89 8.78 -4.25
C GLN A 85 -5.84 9.90 -4.30
N ILE A 86 -4.58 9.51 -4.52
CA ILE A 86 -3.43 10.42 -4.54
C ILE A 86 -3.31 11.11 -5.89
N ASP A 87 -3.47 10.45 -7.03
CA ASP A 87 -3.43 11.05 -8.38
C ASP A 87 -4.48 12.16 -8.52
N CYS A 88 -5.64 11.98 -7.89
CA CYS A 88 -6.67 13.02 -7.79
C CYS A 88 -6.28 14.21 -6.88
N LYS A 89 -5.28 14.05 -5.99
CA LYS A 89 -4.75 15.10 -5.11
C LYS A 89 -3.36 15.63 -5.51
N LEU A 90 -2.56 14.88 -6.28
CA LEU A 90 -1.15 15.18 -6.56
C LEU A 90 -0.97 16.19 -7.71
N ASP A 91 -2.04 16.57 -8.40
CA ASP A 91 -2.07 17.78 -9.24
C ASP A 91 -2.13 19.08 -8.42
N SER A 92 -2.12 19.00 -7.07
CA SER A 92 -1.65 20.12 -6.23
C SER A 92 -0.18 19.90 -5.90
N PRO A 93 0.75 20.57 -6.61
CA PRO A 93 2.13 20.56 -6.19
C PRO A 93 2.24 21.28 -4.85
N MET A 94 3.20 20.83 -4.03
CA MET A 94 3.83 21.58 -2.93
C MET A 94 3.39 21.23 -1.49
N ALA A 95 4.15 20.33 -0.87
CA ALA A 95 4.67 20.48 0.49
C ALA A 95 5.97 19.63 0.57
N ALA A 96 7.11 20.24 0.27
CA ALA A 96 8.07 20.66 1.29
C ALA A 96 8.63 19.47 2.09
N GLN A 97 9.72 18.88 1.58
CA GLN A 97 10.67 18.14 2.40
C GLN A 97 11.62 19.17 3.03
N ALA A 98 11.74 19.11 4.35
CA ALA A 98 12.43 20.06 5.22
C ALA A 98 13.96 20.00 5.14
#